data_AF-A0A200QI67-F1
#
_entry.id   AF-A0A200QI67-F1
#
_cell.length_a   1.000
_cell.length_b   1.000
_cell.length_c   1.000
_cell.angle_alpha   90.00
_cell.angle_beta   90.00
_cell.angle_gamma   90.00
#
_symmetry.space_group_name_H-M   'P 1'
#
loop_
_entity.id
_entity.type
_entity.pdbx_description
1 polymer ?
#
loop_
_entity_poly.entity_id
_entity_poly.type
_entity_poly.pdbx_seq_one_letter_code
_entity_poly.pdbx_strand_id
1 'polypeptide(L)'
;MQDLTMQVSQGTASYTPDEIFTKVMGDERHGRVRACGAGPTPTTYFGRQPSRDNHIQEQLDEANTKIVEQAKDIAVMKEQLRILMEQLGGQRNENLQVDEDAQESEDEEDLN
;
A
#
# COMPACT_ATOMS: atom_id res chain seq x y z
N MET A 1 -4.84 42.89 -7.89
CA MET A 1 -6.04 42.09 -7.54
C MET A 1 -7.20 43.07 -7.40
N GLN A 2 -8.34 42.80 -8.01
CA GLN A 2 -9.52 43.68 -7.89
C GLN A 2 -10.29 43.33 -6.61
N ASP A 3 -10.62 44.33 -5.79
CA ASP A 3 -11.41 44.15 -4.57
C ASP A 3 -12.91 44.18 -4.90
N LEU A 4 -13.57 43.02 -4.77
CA LEU A 4 -14.98 42.85 -5.15
C LEU A 4 -15.91 43.70 -4.29
N THR A 5 -15.56 43.94 -3.03
CA THR A 5 -16.35 44.77 -2.11
C THR A 5 -16.43 46.21 -2.62
N MET A 6 -15.31 46.69 -3.18
CA MET A 6 -15.21 48.02 -3.76
C MET A 6 -16.00 48.13 -5.08
N GLN A 7 -16.06 47.06 -5.89
CA GLN A 7 -16.85 47.03 -7.14
C GLN A 7 -18.37 47.08 -6.89
N VAL A 8 -18.84 46.46 -5.81
CA VAL A 8 -20.25 46.51 -5.39
C VAL A 8 -20.58 47.91 -4.84
N SER A 9 -19.70 48.47 -4.02
CA SER A 9 -19.81 49.85 -3.51
C SER A 9 -19.86 50.89 -4.63
N GLN A 10 -19.12 50.69 -5.72
CA GLN A 10 -19.08 51.60 -6.87
C GLN A 10 -20.22 51.36 -7.87
N GLY A 11 -21.17 50.44 -7.57
CA GLY A 11 -22.31 50.15 -8.43
C GLY A 11 -21.97 49.49 -9.77
N THR A 12 -20.71 49.07 -9.95
CA THR A 12 -20.21 48.44 -11.19
C THR A 12 -20.59 46.96 -11.32
N ALA A 13 -20.99 46.33 -10.20
CA ALA A 13 -21.51 44.97 -10.18
C ALA A 13 -22.51 44.80 -9.03
N SER A 14 -23.67 44.22 -9.32
CA SER A 14 -24.64 43.83 -8.30
C SER A 14 -24.37 42.38 -7.91
N TYR A 15 -23.54 42.18 -6.88
CA TYR A 15 -23.39 40.86 -6.26
C TYR A 15 -24.22 40.79 -4.99
N THR A 16 -24.95 39.69 -4.82
CA THR A 16 -25.57 39.37 -3.53
C THR A 16 -24.48 39.06 -2.49
N PRO A 17 -24.73 39.27 -1.19
CA PRO A 17 -23.78 38.89 -0.15
C PRO A 17 -23.31 37.43 -0.27
N ASP A 18 -24.20 36.54 -0.68
CA ASP A 18 -23.90 35.12 -0.89
C ASP A 18 -22.97 34.89 -2.09
N GLU A 19 -23.12 35.66 -3.17
CA GLU A 19 -22.22 35.61 -4.33
C GLU A 19 -20.83 36.13 -3.99
N ILE A 20 -20.73 37.23 -3.23
CA ILE A 20 -19.45 37.76 -2.73
C ILE A 20 -18.79 36.72 -1.83
N PHE A 21 -19.56 36.15 -0.90
CA PHE A 21 -19.08 35.14 0.03
C PHE A 21 -18.57 33.91 -0.71
N THR A 22 -19.33 33.39 -1.68
CA THR A 22 -18.93 32.23 -2.49
C THR A 22 -17.71 32.53 -3.35
N LYS A 23 -17.59 33.75 -3.91
CA LYS A 23 -16.42 34.14 -4.71
C LYS A 23 -15.13 34.20 -3.89
N VAL A 24 -15.21 34.70 -2.65
CA VAL A 24 -14.05 34.81 -1.74
C VAL A 24 -13.72 33.47 -1.10
N MET A 25 -14.73 32.72 -0.67
CA MET A 25 -14.58 31.54 0.17
C MET A 25 -14.67 30.20 -0.61
N GLY A 26 -15.05 30.25 -1.89
CA GLY A 26 -15.33 29.09 -2.75
C GLY A 26 -16.65 28.39 -2.43
N ASP A 27 -17.11 27.55 -3.36
CA ASP A 27 -18.40 26.83 -3.28
C ASP A 27 -18.59 26.04 -1.97
N GLU A 28 -19.83 26.00 -1.50
CA GLU A 28 -20.21 25.21 -0.34
C GLU A 28 -20.12 23.70 -0.65
N ARG A 29 -19.65 22.90 0.31
CA ARG A 29 -19.51 21.44 0.14
C ARG A 29 -20.28 20.71 1.22
N HIS A 30 -20.88 19.58 0.85
CA HIS A 30 -21.59 18.73 1.79
C HIS A 30 -20.70 18.35 2.98
N GLY A 31 -21.23 18.50 4.20
CA GLY A 31 -20.51 18.21 5.46
C GLY A 31 -19.59 19.33 5.97
N ARG A 32 -19.42 20.43 5.24
CA ARG A 32 -18.65 21.60 5.71
C ARG A 32 -19.61 22.62 6.33
N VAL A 33 -19.70 22.64 7.66
CA VAL A 33 -20.41 23.72 8.37
C VAL A 33 -19.47 24.91 8.50
N ARG A 34 -19.68 25.96 7.70
CA ARG A 34 -18.97 27.23 7.83
C ARG A 34 -19.70 28.10 8.84
N ALA A 35 -19.23 28.12 10.08
CA ALA A 35 -19.70 29.10 11.06
C ALA A 35 -18.99 30.44 10.83
N CYS A 36 -19.74 31.50 10.59
CA CYS A 36 -19.21 32.87 10.55
C CYS A 36 -19.31 33.47 11.95
N GLY A 37 -18.19 33.95 12.51
CA GLY A 37 -18.17 34.65 13.80
C GLY A 37 -16.88 34.42 14.60
N ALA A 38 -16.68 35.21 15.65
CA ALA A 38 -15.57 35.04 16.60
C ALA A 38 -15.76 33.87 17.60
N GLY A 39 -16.80 33.04 17.36
CA GLY A 39 -17.13 31.91 18.22
C GLY A 39 -16.21 30.71 17.98
N PRO A 40 -16.13 29.79 18.95
CA PRO A 40 -15.31 28.60 18.83
C PRO A 40 -15.78 27.73 17.66
N THR A 41 -14.85 27.40 16.76
CA THR A 41 -15.12 26.56 15.60
C THR A 41 -15.23 25.09 16.00
N PRO A 42 -15.97 24.23 15.28
CA PRO A 42 -16.01 22.80 15.55
C PRO A 42 -14.62 22.15 15.66
N THR A 43 -13.65 22.60 14.84
CA THR A 43 -12.25 22.18 14.91
C THR A 43 -11.59 22.47 16.28
N THR A 44 -12.02 23.52 16.98
CA THR A 44 -11.53 23.87 18.32
C THR A 44 -11.98 22.86 19.37
N TYR A 45 -13.20 22.33 19.26
CA TYR A 45 -13.74 21.35 20.21
C TYR A 45 -13.37 19.91 19.87
N PHE A 46 -13.44 19.55 18.59
CA PHE A 46 -13.29 18.17 18.13
C PHE A 46 -11.92 17.88 17.51
N GLY A 47 -11.05 18.88 17.43
CA GLY A 47 -9.75 18.77 16.77
C GLY A 47 -9.85 18.70 15.24
N ARG A 48 -8.69 18.61 14.59
CA ARG A 48 -8.62 18.39 13.14
C ARG A 48 -8.89 16.91 12.86
N GLN A 49 -9.98 16.62 12.16
CA GLN A 49 -10.21 15.26 11.68
C GLN A 49 -9.10 14.86 10.68
N PRO A 50 -8.67 13.57 10.67
CA PRO A 50 -7.71 13.09 9.70
C PRO A 50 -8.23 13.37 8.29
N SER A 51 -7.39 13.96 7.45
CA SER A 51 -7.75 14.18 6.06
C SER A 51 -7.81 12.85 5.32
N ARG A 52 -8.55 12.83 4.20
CA ARG A 52 -8.54 11.70 3.27
C ARG A 52 -7.10 11.30 2.91
N ASP A 53 -6.22 12.28 2.72
CA ASP A 53 -4.82 12.06 2.37
C ASP A 53 -4.06 11.34 3.49
N ASN A 54 -4.29 11.70 4.76
CA ASN A 54 -3.70 10.98 5.90
C ASN A 54 -4.14 9.53 5.95
N HIS A 55 -5.43 9.26 5.69
CA HIS A 55 -5.94 7.90 5.68
C HIS A 55 -5.39 7.08 4.51
N ILE A 56 -5.24 7.69 3.34
CA ILE A 56 -4.61 7.04 2.18
C ILE A 56 -3.14 6.74 2.47
N GLN A 57 -2.42 7.68 3.12
CA GLN A 57 -1.03 7.49 3.52
C GLN A 57 -0.88 6.29 4.46
N GLU A 58 -1.73 6.20 5.48
CA GLU A 58 -1.74 5.10 6.46
C GLU A 58 -1.99 3.74 5.78
N GLN A 59 -2.97 3.65 4.88
CA GLN A 59 -3.21 2.43 4.11
C GLN A 59 -2.02 2.05 3.22
N LEU A 60 -1.34 3.04 2.63
CA LEU A 60 -0.18 2.82 1.78
C LEU A 60 0.99 2.28 2.60
N ASP A 61 1.22 2.81 3.80
CA ASP A 61 2.24 2.32 4.73
C ASP A 61 1.93 0.88 5.18
N GLU A 62 0.67 0.57 5.51
CA GLU A 62 0.23 -0.79 5.86
C GLU A 62 0.39 -1.78 4.69
N ALA A 63 0.09 -1.36 3.47
CA ALA A 63 0.28 -2.20 2.29
C ALA A 63 1.78 -2.48 2.04
N ASN A 64 2.63 -1.46 2.21
CA ASN A 64 4.07 -1.59 2.04
C ASN A 64 4.69 -2.54 3.07
N THR A 65 4.27 -2.50 4.33
CA THR A 65 4.78 -3.42 5.36
C THR A 65 4.42 -4.87 5.03
N LYS A 66 3.19 -5.13 4.59
CA LYS A 66 2.75 -6.47 4.15
C LYS A 66 3.54 -6.98 2.95
N ILE A 67 3.82 -6.13 1.96
CA ILE A 67 4.64 -6.50 0.79
C ILE A 67 6.05 -6.92 1.24
N VAL A 68 6.66 -6.17 2.16
CA VAL A 68 8.00 -6.48 2.68
C VAL A 68 8.01 -7.79 3.45
N GLU A 69 6.97 -8.06 4.25
CA GLU A 69 6.82 -9.33 4.98
C GLU A 69 6.68 -10.52 4.02
N GLN A 70 5.76 -10.42 3.05
CA GLN A 70 5.57 -11.45 2.02
C GLN A 70 6.84 -11.72 1.20
N ALA A 71 7.63 -10.67 0.89
CA ALA A 71 8.90 -10.85 0.21
C ALA A 71 9.91 -11.67 1.02
N LYS A 72 9.92 -11.54 2.35
CA LYS A 72 10.75 -12.36 3.25
C LYS A 72 10.27 -13.81 3.26
N ASP A 73 8.96 -14.03 3.36
CA ASP A 73 8.39 -15.38 3.35
C ASP A 73 8.70 -16.11 2.03
N ILE A 74 8.60 -15.40 0.90
CA ILE A 74 8.99 -15.92 -0.41
C ILE A 74 10.48 -16.28 -0.44
N ALA A 75 11.35 -15.46 0.14
CA ALA A 75 12.78 -15.76 0.19
C ALA A 75 13.08 -17.03 0.99
N VAL A 76 12.42 -17.20 2.15
CA VAL A 76 12.54 -18.42 2.98
C VAL A 76 12.03 -19.64 2.23
N MET A 77 10.85 -19.56 1.61
CA MET A 77 10.28 -20.67 0.83
C MET A 77 11.17 -21.06 -0.35
N LYS A 78 11.78 -20.08 -1.04
CA LYS A 78 12.73 -20.34 -2.12
C LYS A 78 13.95 -21.12 -1.64
N GLU A 79 14.47 -20.80 -0.45
CA GLU A 79 15.61 -21.53 0.11
C GLU A 79 15.22 -22.95 0.54
N GLN A 80 14.04 -23.12 1.15
CA GLN A 80 13.51 -24.45 1.47
C GLN A 80 13.36 -25.33 0.23
N LEU A 81 12.86 -24.78 -0.88
CA LEU A 81 12.78 -25.49 -2.16
C LEU A 81 14.15 -25.84 -2.72
N ARG A 82 15.15 -24.97 -2.57
CA ARG A 82 16.54 -25.25 -2.99
C ARG A 82 17.09 -26.47 -2.25
N ILE A 83 16.93 -26.51 -0.93
CA ILE A 83 17.37 -27.63 -0.09
C ILE A 83 16.66 -28.92 -0.48
N LEU A 84 15.34 -28.87 -0.67
CA LEU A 84 14.56 -30.06 -1.05
C LEU A 84 14.96 -30.60 -2.44
N MET A 85 15.23 -29.72 -3.41
CA MET A 85 15.75 -30.13 -4.72
C MET A 85 17.13 -30.75 -4.64
N GLU A 86 18.02 -30.22 -3.78
CA GLU A 86 19.35 -30.78 -3.54
C GLU A 86 19.27 -32.18 -2.91
N GLN A 87 18.39 -32.38 -1.93
CA GLN A 87 18.14 -33.69 -1.30
C GLN A 87 17.59 -34.72 -2.28
N LEU A 88 16.62 -34.35 -3.13
CA LEU A 88 16.10 -35.25 -4.17
C LEU A 88 17.13 -35.56 -5.26
N GLY A 89 18.01 -34.60 -5.60
CA GLY A 89 19.11 -34.81 -6.53
C GLY A 89 20.14 -35.81 -6.01
N GLY A 90 20.46 -35.75 -4.71
CA GLY A 90 21.37 -36.70 -4.03
C GLY A 90 20.84 -38.13 -4.02
N GLN A 91 19.56 -38.33 -3.64
CA GLN A 91 18.93 -39.66 -3.62
C GLN A 91 18.88 -40.35 -4.98
N ARG A 92 18.90 -39.59 -6.09
CA ARG A 92 18.89 -40.15 -7.44
C ARG A 92 20.25 -40.77 -7.83
N ASN A 93 21.35 -40.23 -7.31
CA ASN A 93 22.69 -40.75 -7.57
C ASN A 93 23.01 -41.98 -6.69
N GLU A 94 22.49 -42.02 -5.46
CA GLU A 94 22.70 -43.16 -4.54
C GLU A 94 21.95 -44.42 -5.00
N ASN A 95 20.72 -44.28 -5.53
CA ASN A 95 19.97 -45.42 -6.07
C ASN A 95 20.56 -46.01 -7.36
N LEU A 96 21.26 -45.20 -8.18
CA LEU A 96 21.95 -45.67 -9.39
C LEU A 96 23.18 -46.53 -9.06
N GLN A 97 23.90 -46.20 -8.00
CA GLN A 97 25.10 -46.92 -7.57
C GLN A 97 24.77 -48.31 -7.01
N VAL A 98 23.66 -48.44 -6.27
CA VAL A 98 23.20 -49.71 -5.71
C VAL A 98 22.74 -50.70 -6.79
N ASP A 99 22.17 -50.21 -7.90
CA ASP A 99 21.75 -51.07 -9.02
C ASP A 99 22.96 -51.52 -9.88
N GLU A 100 24.00 -50.68 -10.05
CA GLU A 100 25.24 -51.07 -10.76
C GLU A 100 26.06 -52.10 -9.97
N ASP A 101 26.24 -51.92 -8.65
CA ASP A 101 27.00 -52.85 -7.79
C ASP A 101 26.30 -54.22 -7.65
N ALA A 102 24.97 -54.29 -7.81
CA ALA A 102 24.24 -55.55 -7.80
C ALA A 102 24.48 -56.39 -9.06
N GLN A 103 24.71 -55.75 -10.21
CA GLN A 103 24.96 -56.46 -11.48
C GLN A 103 26.40 -56.99 -11.59
N GLU A 104 27.39 -56.32 -10.99
CA GLU A 104 28.79 -56.76 -11.07
C GLU A 104 29.07 -58.01 -10.20
N SER A 105 28.20 -58.31 -9.22
CA SER A 105 28.33 -59.49 -8.35
C SER A 105 27.77 -60.80 -8.92
N GLU A 106 27.00 -60.77 -10.00
CA GLU A 106 26.44 -61.98 -10.64
C GLU A 106 27.37 -62.54 -11.75
N ASP A 107 28.31 -61.75 -12.27
CA ASP A 107 29.16 -62.15 -13.42
C ASP A 107 30.50 -62.83 -13.02
N GLU A 108 30.87 -62.87 -11.72
CA GLU A 108 32.13 -63.50 -11.26
C GLU A 108 32.02 -64.95 -10.75
N GLU A 109 30.82 -65.53 -10.60
CA GLU A 109 30.68 -66.93 -10.12
C GLU A 109 30.72 -68.02 -11.21
N ASP A 110 30.71 -67.66 -12.51
CA ASP A 110 30.64 -68.62 -13.62
C ASP A 110 32.02 -69.06 -14.19
N LEU A 111 33.14 -68.70 -13.57
CA LEU A 111 34.50 -68.94 -14.10
C LEU A 111 35.43 -69.82 -13.25
N ASN A 112 34.94 -70.58 -12.26
CA ASN A 112 35.75 -71.55 -11.51
C ASN A 112 35.27 -73.01 -11.60
#